data_AF-A0AA95H8Z7-F1
#
_entry.id   AF-A0AA95H8Z7-F1
#
_cell.length_a   1.000
_cell.length_b   1.000
_cell.length_c   1.000
_cell.angle_alpha   90.00
_cell.angle_beta   90.00
_cell.angle_gamma   90.00
#
_symmetry.space_group_name_H-M   'P 1'
#
loop_
_entity.id
_entity.type
_entity.pdbx_description
1 polymer ?
#
loop_
_entity_poly.entity_id
_entity_poly.type
_entity_poly.pdbx_seq_one_letter_code
_entity_poly.pdbx_strand_id
1 'polypeptide(L)'
;MSKKQSSSQDNDPEFWDLAEKFIELANTSVDTSDLGKVGAAMLYAAARFNTFVVAASSLDRKEFIEDADDTMDYLSKQFRHMLGDNLRDFKDNYKVYIKHDDEQPE
;
A
#
# COMPACT_ATOMS: atom_id res chain seq x y z
N MET A 1 -1.07 30.74 -3.91
CA MET A 1 -0.10 29.66 -3.68
C MET A 1 -0.63 28.81 -2.54
N SER A 2 -1.33 27.72 -2.85
CA SER A 2 -1.85 26.82 -1.81
C SER A 2 -0.71 25.93 -1.32
N LYS A 3 -0.31 26.08 -0.05
CA LYS A 3 0.62 25.17 0.60
C LYS A 3 -0.01 23.77 0.57
N LYS A 4 0.58 22.88 -0.24
CA LYS A 4 0.30 21.44 -0.20
C LYS A 4 0.73 20.98 1.19
N GLN A 5 -0.23 20.59 2.02
CA GLN A 5 0.02 20.05 3.34
C GLN A 5 0.76 18.73 3.13
N SER A 6 2.08 18.72 3.31
CA SER A 6 2.88 17.48 3.26
C SER A 6 2.32 16.54 4.32
N SER A 7 1.93 15.34 3.91
CA SER A 7 1.48 14.33 4.85
C SER A 7 2.65 14.00 5.78
N SER A 8 2.41 13.71 7.05
CA SER A 8 3.48 13.41 8.02
C SER A 8 4.34 12.19 7.62
N GLN A 9 3.89 11.39 6.66
CA GLN A 9 4.60 10.24 6.11
C GLN A 9 5.74 10.64 5.16
N ASP A 10 5.67 11.81 4.52
CA ASP A 10 6.68 12.25 3.53
C ASP A 10 8.08 12.50 4.14
N ASN A 11 8.20 12.57 5.48
CA ASN A 11 9.46 12.82 6.19
C ASN A 11 9.80 11.75 7.25
N ASP A 12 9.26 10.53 7.13
CA ASP A 12 9.56 9.42 8.03
C ASP A 12 10.42 8.36 7.31
N PRO A 13 11.76 8.39 7.44
CA PRO A 13 12.65 7.44 6.77
C PRO A 13 12.38 5.99 7.15
N GLU A 14 11.97 5.74 8.40
CA GLU A 14 11.72 4.37 8.87
C GLU A 14 10.49 3.78 8.18
N PHE A 15 9.43 4.59 8.00
CA PHE A 15 8.26 4.20 7.21
C PHE A 15 8.65 3.78 5.79
N TRP A 16 9.46 4.58 5.10
CA TRP A 16 9.88 4.30 3.73
C TRP A 16 10.78 3.06 3.63
N ASP A 17 11.73 2.90 4.57
CA ASP A 17 12.59 1.72 4.64
C ASP A 17 11.79 0.43 4.87
N LEU A 18 10.71 0.49 5.67
CA LEU A 18 9.82 -0.64 5.88
C LEU A 18 8.98 -0.95 4.65
N ALA A 19 8.43 0.09 3.99
CA ALA A 19 7.66 -0.08 2.78
C ALA A 19 8.50 -0.73 1.67
N GLU A 20 9.74 -0.28 1.48
CA GLU A 20 10.66 -0.84 0.48
C GLU A 20 10.93 -2.33 0.74
N LYS A 21 11.21 -2.72 1.99
CA LYS A 21 11.41 -4.15 2.35
C LYS A 21 10.20 -5.03 1.99
N PHE A 22 8.98 -4.51 2.13
CA PHE A 22 7.79 -5.26 1.75
C PHE A 22 7.64 -5.37 0.23
N ILE A 23 8.01 -4.33 -0.52
CA ILE A 23 8.04 -4.33 -1.98
C ILE A 23 9.13 -5.26 -2.51
N GLU A 24 10.34 -5.25 -1.95
CA GLU A 24 11.43 -6.17 -2.30
C GLU A 24 11.00 -7.64 -2.14
N LEU A 25 10.30 -7.95 -1.04
CA LEU A 25 9.76 -9.29 -0.81
C LEU A 25 8.71 -9.67 -1.86
N ALA A 26 7.82 -8.74 -2.22
CA ALA A 26 6.82 -8.97 -3.27
C ALA A 26 7.50 -9.18 -4.63
N ASN A 27 8.48 -8.36 -4.97
CA ASN A 27 9.27 -8.48 -6.20
C ASN A 27 10.02 -9.82 -6.27
N THR A 28 10.62 -10.27 -5.16
CA THR A 28 11.25 -11.61 -5.11
C THR A 28 10.21 -12.73 -5.25
N SER A 29 9.00 -12.52 -4.73
CA SER A 29 7.94 -13.53 -4.79
C SER A 29 7.41 -13.76 -6.20
N VAL A 30 7.45 -12.75 -7.09
CA VAL A 30 7.00 -12.91 -8.47
C VAL A 30 7.90 -13.83 -9.31
N ASP A 31 9.13 -14.12 -8.86
CA ASP A 31 10.02 -15.07 -9.52
C ASP A 31 9.45 -16.50 -9.54
N THR A 32 8.56 -16.82 -8.59
CA THR A 32 8.01 -18.17 -8.41
C THR A 32 6.48 -18.21 -8.38
N SER A 33 5.82 -17.05 -8.42
CA SER A 33 4.36 -16.92 -8.31
C SER A 33 3.82 -15.91 -9.32
N ASP A 34 2.57 -16.09 -9.72
CA ASP A 34 1.85 -15.14 -10.58
C ASP A 34 1.74 -13.74 -9.92
N LEU A 35 1.95 -12.68 -10.72
CA LEU A 35 1.91 -11.28 -10.27
C LEU A 35 0.59 -10.93 -9.58
N GLY A 36 -0.54 -11.36 -10.15
CA GLY A 36 -1.86 -11.12 -9.58
C GLY A 36 -2.04 -11.83 -8.23
N LYS A 37 -1.49 -13.04 -8.09
CA LYS A 37 -1.48 -13.78 -6.83
C LYS A 37 -0.65 -13.10 -5.75
N VAL A 38 0.54 -12.59 -6.09
CA VAL A 38 1.39 -11.84 -5.16
C VAL A 38 0.68 -10.57 -4.70
N GLY A 39 0.08 -9.81 -5.62
CA GLY A 39 -0.70 -8.61 -5.28
C GLY A 39 -1.89 -8.91 -4.35
N ALA A 40 -2.65 -9.97 -4.62
CA ALA A 40 -3.75 -10.39 -3.76
C ALA A 40 -3.27 -10.82 -2.35
N ALA A 41 -2.14 -11.52 -2.28
CA ALA A 41 -1.53 -11.92 -1.02
C ALA A 41 -1.04 -10.72 -0.21
N MET A 42 -0.44 -9.71 -0.85
CA MET A 42 -0.05 -8.46 -0.20
C MET A 42 -1.25 -7.73 0.41
N LEU A 43 -2.35 -7.60 -0.34
CA LEU A 43 -3.57 -6.96 0.16
C LEU A 43 -4.10 -7.68 1.41
N TYR A 44 -4.14 -9.01 1.38
CA TYR A 44 -4.56 -9.82 2.53
C TYR A 44 -3.61 -9.68 3.72
N ALA A 45 -2.29 -9.69 3.48
CA ALA A 45 -1.28 -9.53 4.52
C ALA A 45 -1.39 -8.16 5.21
N ALA A 46 -1.55 -7.08 4.42
CA ALA A 46 -1.75 -5.74 4.94
C ALA A 46 -3.02 -5.65 5.81
N ALA A 47 -4.14 -6.22 5.34
CA ALA A 47 -5.38 -6.25 6.13
C ALA A 47 -5.17 -6.96 7.48
N ARG A 48 -4.58 -8.16 7.48
CA ARG A 48 -4.34 -8.93 8.70
C ARG A 48 -3.40 -8.20 9.67
N PHE A 49 -2.32 -7.62 9.17
CA PHE A 49 -1.36 -6.92 10.01
C PHE A 49 -1.97 -5.64 10.60
N ASN A 50 -2.70 -4.85 9.82
CA ASN A 50 -3.36 -3.65 10.31
C ASN A 50 -4.46 -3.96 11.34
N THR A 51 -5.22 -5.05 11.16
CA THR A 51 -6.15 -5.53 12.20
C THR A 51 -5.42 -5.89 13.49
N PHE A 52 -4.25 -6.53 13.41
CA PHE A 52 -3.42 -6.81 14.59
C PHE A 52 -2.93 -5.52 15.27
N VAL A 53 -2.47 -4.52 14.52
CA VAL A 53 -2.03 -3.22 15.08
C VAL A 53 -3.14 -2.57 15.90
N VAL A 54 -4.38 -2.59 15.38
CA VAL A 54 -5.54 -2.05 16.08
C VAL A 54 -5.81 -2.86 17.35
N ALA A 55 -5.91 -4.18 17.24
CA ALA A 55 -6.14 -5.06 18.39
C ALA A 55 -5.06 -4.94 19.48
N ALA A 56 -3.80 -4.73 19.09
CA ALA A 56 -2.67 -4.55 20.01
C ALA A 56 -2.66 -3.15 20.67
N SER A 57 -3.37 -2.19 20.07
CA SER A 57 -3.48 -0.81 20.57
C SER A 57 -4.73 -0.59 21.42
N SER A 58 -5.73 -1.49 21.34
CA SER A 58 -6.90 -1.50 22.20
C SER A 58 -6.55 -1.94 23.63
N LEU A 59 -7.17 -1.31 24.62
CA LEU A 59 -7.08 -1.62 26.05
C LEU A 59 -7.60 -3.02 26.37
N ASP A 60 -8.71 -3.41 25.74
CA ASP A 60 -9.31 -4.73 25.90
C ASP A 60 -10.14 -5.16 24.68
N ARG A 61 -10.71 -6.37 24.77
CA ARG A 61 -11.57 -6.93 23.73
C ARG A 61 -12.83 -6.09 23.48
N LYS A 62 -13.35 -5.41 24.48
CA LYS A 62 -14.58 -4.62 24.36
C LYS A 62 -14.29 -3.39 23.51
N GLU A 63 -13.24 -2.64 23.83
CA GLU A 63 -12.83 -1.47 23.04
C GLU A 63 -12.51 -1.86 21.60
N PHE A 64 -11.75 -2.94 21.38
CA PHE A 64 -11.47 -3.45 20.03
C PHE A 64 -12.73 -3.69 19.19
N ILE A 65 -13.81 -4.18 19.82
CA ILE A 65 -15.08 -4.42 19.13
C ILE A 65 -15.84 -3.12 18.88
N GLU A 66 -15.82 -2.20 19.84
CA GLU A 66 -16.48 -0.89 19.72
C GLU A 66 -15.83 -0.05 18.60
N ASP A 67 -14.51 -0.14 18.43
CA ASP A 67 -13.74 0.62 17.44
C ASP A 67 -13.62 -0.07 16.07
N ALA A 68 -14.19 -1.27 15.90
CA ALA A 68 -13.98 -2.10 14.71
C ALA A 68 -14.46 -1.40 13.41
N ASP A 69 -15.64 -0.77 13.46
CA ASP A 69 -16.22 -0.09 12.30
C ASP A 69 -15.45 1.19 11.94
N ASP A 70 -15.09 2.00 12.93
CA ASP A 70 -14.30 3.23 12.74
C ASP A 70 -12.90 2.92 12.20
N THR A 71 -12.28 1.85 12.71
CA THR A 71 -11.01 1.31 12.20
C THR A 71 -11.12 0.90 10.74
N MET A 72 -12.18 0.14 10.39
CA MET A 72 -12.40 -0.32 9.03
C MET A 72 -12.55 0.86 8.06
N ASP A 73 -13.30 1.89 8.44
CA ASP A 73 -13.47 3.10 7.64
C ASP A 73 -12.16 3.87 7.49
N TYR A 74 -11.42 4.07 8.59
CA TYR A 74 -10.11 4.72 8.56
C TYR A 74 -9.13 4.01 7.61
N LEU A 75 -8.90 2.71 7.80
CA LEU A 75 -7.98 1.92 6.99
C LEU A 75 -8.39 1.91 5.51
N SER A 76 -9.70 1.78 5.23
CA SER A 76 -10.23 1.81 3.86
C SER A 76 -10.01 3.17 3.19
N LYS A 77 -10.18 4.27 3.91
CA LYS A 77 -9.92 5.63 3.42
C LYS A 77 -8.44 5.86 3.15
N GLN A 78 -7.56 5.45 4.06
CA GLN A 78 -6.11 5.56 3.86
C GLN A 78 -5.65 4.75 2.65
N PHE A 79 -6.06 3.49 2.55
CA PHE A 79 -5.73 2.65 1.40
C PHE A 79 -6.22 3.24 0.08
N ARG A 80 -7.47 3.72 0.05
CA ARG A 80 -8.04 4.36 -1.16
C ARG A 80 -7.25 5.62 -1.55
N HIS A 81 -6.80 6.41 -0.58
CA HIS A 81 -6.01 7.60 -0.85
C HIS A 81 -4.66 7.23 -1.46
N MET A 82 -3.89 6.34 -0.82
CA MET A 82 -2.59 5.87 -1.33
C MET A 82 -2.70 5.22 -2.70
N LEU A 83 -3.72 4.36 -2.90
CA LEU A 83 -3.98 3.73 -4.18
C LEU A 83 -4.31 4.77 -5.26
N GLY A 84 -5.14 5.77 -4.93
CA GLY A 84 -5.49 6.84 -5.86
C GLY A 84 -4.30 7.68 -6.31
N ASP A 85 -3.36 7.95 -5.41
CA ASP A 85 -2.14 8.69 -5.74
C ASP A 85 -1.18 7.84 -6.60
N ASN A 86 -0.98 6.56 -6.27
CA ASN A 86 -0.19 5.65 -7.10
C ASN A 86 -0.81 5.43 -8.49
N LEU A 87 -2.13 5.27 -8.60
CA LEU A 87 -2.81 5.14 -9.89
C LEU A 87 -2.66 6.40 -10.74
N ARG A 88 -2.68 7.58 -10.13
CA ARG A 88 -2.45 8.84 -10.84
C ARG A 88 -1.02 8.92 -11.35
N ASP A 89 -0.04 8.57 -10.52
CA ASP A 89 1.37 8.55 -10.91
C ASP A 89 1.62 7.57 -12.06
N PHE A 90 1.10 6.34 -11.98
CA PHE A 90 1.17 5.37 -13.06
C PHE A 90 0.45 5.83 -14.33
N LYS A 91 -0.66 6.56 -14.20
CA LYS A 91 -1.37 7.14 -15.36
C LYS A 91 -0.52 8.20 -16.05
N ASP A 92 0.10 9.08 -15.27
CA ASP A 92 0.89 10.21 -15.79
C ASP A 92 2.23 9.73 -16.37
N ASN A 93 2.78 8.63 -15.85
CA ASN A 93 4.09 8.07 -16.23
C ASN A 93 4.00 6.70 -16.94
N TYR A 94 2.82 6.30 -17.43
CA TYR A 94 2.56 4.94 -17.93
C TYR A 94 3.62 4.44 -18.92
N LYS A 95 3.95 5.25 -19.93
CA LYS A 95 4.92 4.89 -20.98
C LYS A 95 6.35 4.71 -20.46
N VAL A 96 6.68 5.36 -19.35
CA VAL A 96 8.00 5.27 -18.71
C VAL A 96 8.09 4.00 -17.88
N TYR A 97 7.04 3.69 -17.10
CA TYR A 97 7.02 2.55 -16.20
C TYR A 97 6.69 1.23 -16.90
N ILE A 98 5.81 1.27 -17.90
CA ILE A 98 5.40 0.13 -18.71
C ILE A 98 6.04 0.30 -20.08
N LYS A 99 7.24 -0.26 -20.25
CA LYS A 99 7.85 -0.44 -21.57
C LYS A 99 7.11 -1.56 -22.27
N HIS A 100 6.48 -1.25 -23.39
CA HIS A 100 6.12 -2.24 -24.38
C HIS A 100 7.36 -2.46 -25.27
N ASP A 101 7.79 -3.71 -25.47
CA ASP A 101 8.89 -4.08 -26.37
C ASP A 101 8.49 -3.93 -27.87
N ASP A 102 7.70 -2.91 -28.21
CA ASP A 102 7.11 -2.72 -29.54
C ASP A 102 8.05 -2.00 -30.54
N GLU A 103 9.35 -1.93 -30.25
CA GLU A 103 10.38 -1.53 -31.23
C GLU A 103 11.21 -2.75 -31.65
N GLN A 104 10.58 -3.69 -32.36
CA GLN A 104 11.29 -4.52 -33.35
C GLN A 104 11.32 -3.71 -34.65
N PRO A 105 12.46 -3.16 -35.08
CA PRO A 105 12.57 -2.59 -36.42
C PRO A 105 12.54 -3.74 -37.44
N GLU A 106 11.60 -3.70 -38.38
CA GLU A 106 11.74 -4.41 -39.67
C GLU A 106 12.91 -3.83 -40.48
#